data_AF-R7GX57-F1
#
_entry.id   AF-R7GX57-F1
#
_cell.length_a   1.000
_cell.length_b   1.000
_cell.length_c   1.000
_cell.angle_alpha   90.00
_cell.angle_beta   90.00
_cell.angle_gamma   90.00
#
_symmetry.space_group_name_H-M   'P 1'
#
loop_
_entity.id
_entity.type
_entity.pdbx_description
1 polymer ?
#
loop_
_entity_poly.entity_id
_entity_poly.type
_entity_poly.pdbx_seq_one_letter_code
_entity_poly.pdbx_strand_id
1 'polypeptide(L)'
;MRTKIDVRRAIIERGYKIPAFAEKCGMTPVNLRENIIKGNPTVKKLSEICEVLKCDITDLFYPVEENDMPDVTTSDISDPPSEPEAHGGKISETEKTEIVTTTFCPHCGAKVRVGVVLLPEQ
;
A
#
# COMPACT_ATOMS: atom_id res chain seq x y z
N MET A 1 18.91 -18.31 21.13
CA MET A 1 18.63 -18.08 19.70
C MET A 1 17.39 -17.21 19.61
N ARG A 2 17.52 -16.02 19.04
CA ARG A 2 16.34 -15.19 18.74
C ARG A 2 15.83 -15.60 17.37
N THR A 3 14.52 -15.79 17.23
CA THR A 3 13.89 -16.02 15.93
C THR A 3 13.01 -14.84 15.57
N LYS A 4 12.97 -14.50 14.29
CA LYS A 4 12.07 -13.48 13.75
C LYS A 4 11.24 -14.10 12.63
N ILE A 5 10.08 -13.52 12.39
CA ILE A 5 9.13 -13.98 11.39
C ILE A 5 9.33 -13.18 10.09
N ASP A 6 9.51 -13.86 8.94
CA ASP A 6 9.63 -13.20 7.62
C ASP A 6 8.65 -13.81 6.63
N VAL A 7 7.44 -13.25 6.64
CA VAL A 7 6.43 -13.62 5.66
C VAL A 7 6.83 -13.17 4.25
N ARG A 8 7.52 -12.02 4.12
CA ARG A 8 7.99 -11.52 2.82
C ARG A 8 8.92 -12.51 2.13
N ARG A 9 9.89 -13.04 2.87
CA ARG A 9 10.86 -14.01 2.35
C ARG A 9 10.15 -15.27 1.89
N ALA A 10 9.30 -15.86 2.73
CA ALA A 10 8.58 -17.09 2.42
C ALA A 10 7.71 -16.97 1.15
N ILE A 11 7.09 -15.80 0.92
CA ILE A 11 6.33 -15.54 -0.31
C ILE A 11 7.25 -15.55 -1.54
N ILE A 12 8.39 -14.87 -1.47
CA ILE A 12 9.34 -14.72 -2.59
C ILE A 12 10.05 -16.05 -2.90
N GLU A 13 10.49 -16.79 -1.88
CA GLU A 13 11.16 -18.10 -2.01
C GLU A 13 10.27 -19.12 -2.72
N ARG A 14 8.94 -18.97 -2.59
CA ARG A 14 7.95 -19.80 -3.27
C ARG A 14 7.50 -19.26 -4.63
N GLY A 15 8.14 -18.20 -5.13
CA GLY A 15 7.91 -17.66 -6.46
C GLY A 15 6.68 -16.74 -6.59
N TYR A 16 6.09 -16.31 -5.48
CA TYR A 16 4.97 -15.38 -5.51
C TYR A 16 5.43 -13.93 -5.47
N LYS A 17 4.74 -13.05 -6.22
CA LYS A 17 4.87 -11.59 -6.06
C LYS A 17 3.97 -11.13 -4.91
N ILE A 18 4.48 -10.26 -4.03
CA ILE A 18 3.73 -9.68 -2.90
C ILE A 18 2.31 -9.19 -3.27
N PRO A 19 2.10 -8.37 -4.33
CA PRO A 19 0.75 -7.92 -4.68
C PRO A 19 -0.16 -9.06 -5.15
N ALA A 20 0.33 -9.97 -6.00
CA ALA A 20 -0.44 -11.11 -6.48
C ALA A 20 -0.81 -12.09 -5.35
N PHE A 21 0.09 -12.25 -4.38
CA PHE A 21 -0.17 -13.06 -3.19
C PHE A 21 -1.23 -12.42 -2.30
N ALA A 22 -1.18 -11.10 -2.09
CA ALA A 22 -2.19 -10.38 -1.31
C ALA A 22 -3.58 -10.59 -1.89
N GLU A 23 -3.73 -10.45 -3.21
CA GLU A 23 -4.98 -10.69 -3.93
C GLU A 23 -5.47 -12.14 -3.75
N LYS A 24 -4.55 -13.12 -3.83
CA LYS A 24 -4.87 -14.54 -3.62
C LYS A 24 -5.30 -14.86 -2.19
N CYS A 25 -4.77 -14.15 -1.21
CA CYS A 25 -5.16 -14.22 0.19
C CYS A 25 -6.41 -13.38 0.54
N GLY A 26 -7.03 -12.71 -0.45
CA GLY A 26 -8.20 -11.87 -0.22
C GLY A 26 -7.90 -10.59 0.58
N MET A 27 -6.66 -10.10 0.55
CA MET A 27 -6.25 -8.89 1.27
C MET A 27 -5.61 -7.85 0.35
N THR A 28 -5.61 -6.59 0.76
CA THR A 28 -4.93 -5.55 -0.02
C THR A 28 -3.40 -5.68 0.12
N PRO A 29 -2.61 -5.34 -0.91
CA PRO A 29 -1.15 -5.36 -0.83
C PRO A 29 -0.59 -4.46 0.28
N VAL A 30 -1.31 -3.39 0.62
CA VAL A 30 -0.98 -2.48 1.74
C VAL A 30 -1.18 -3.19 3.08
N ASN A 31 -2.30 -3.88 3.27
CA ASN A 31 -2.57 -4.64 4.49
C ASN A 31 -1.53 -5.76 4.70
N LEU A 32 -1.15 -6.46 3.63
CA LEU A 32 -0.10 -7.47 3.69
C LEU A 32 1.25 -6.87 4.13
N ARG A 33 1.64 -5.70 3.59
CA ARG A 33 2.91 -5.06 3.98
C ARG A 33 2.91 -4.55 5.41
N GLU A 34 1.87 -3.83 5.81
CA GLU A 34 1.87 -3.13 7.09
C GLU A 34 1.42 -4.03 8.26
N ASN A 35 0.40 -4.89 8.08
CA ASN A 35 -0.12 -5.71 9.18
C ASN A 35 0.52 -7.11 9.26
N ILE A 36 1.02 -7.66 8.16
CA ILE A 36 1.57 -9.03 8.14
C ILE A 36 3.10 -9.02 8.12
N ILE A 37 3.74 -8.24 7.23
CA ILE A 37 5.19 -8.26 7.05
C ILE A 37 5.90 -7.42 8.12
N LYS A 38 5.45 -6.18 8.33
CA LYS A 38 6.00 -5.29 9.37
C LYS A 38 5.29 -5.42 10.71
N GLY A 39 4.02 -5.81 10.67
CA GLY A 39 3.17 -5.90 11.84
C GLY A 39 3.32 -7.21 12.60
N ASN A 40 2.49 -7.39 13.62
CA ASN A 40 2.37 -8.63 14.37
C ASN A 40 1.02 -9.32 14.04
N PRO A 41 0.98 -10.20 13.03
CA PRO A 41 -0.24 -10.89 12.66
C PRO A 41 -0.67 -11.90 13.72
N THR A 42 -1.99 -12.05 13.90
CA THR A 42 -2.54 -13.12 14.74
C THR A 42 -2.24 -14.49 14.12
N VAL A 43 -2.10 -15.51 14.97
CA VAL A 43 -1.87 -16.92 14.55
C VAL A 43 -2.87 -17.38 13.49
N LYS A 44 -4.14 -16.95 13.59
CA LYS A 44 -5.18 -17.26 12.59
C LYS A 44 -4.81 -16.77 11.17
N LYS A 45 -4.38 -15.51 11.05
CA LYS A 45 -3.98 -14.92 9.75
C LYS A 45 -2.72 -15.59 9.20
N LEU A 46 -1.77 -15.92 10.09
CA LEU A 46 -0.59 -16.69 9.72
C LEU A 46 -0.96 -18.06 9.15
N SER A 47 -1.89 -18.77 9.79
CA SER A 47 -2.39 -20.06 9.29
C SER A 47 -3.03 -19.93 7.90
N GLU A 48 -3.90 -18.94 7.70
CA GLU A 48 -4.54 -18.69 6.39
C GLU A 48 -3.49 -18.44 5.28
N ILE A 49 -2.45 -17.66 5.58
CA ILE A 49 -1.33 -17.41 4.66
C ILE A 49 -0.54 -18.69 4.37
N CYS A 50 -0.28 -19.49 5.41
CA CYS A 50 0.44 -20.76 5.31
C CYS A 50 -0.32 -21.78 4.46
N GLU A 51 -1.64 -21.85 4.58
CA GLU A 51 -2.51 -22.71 3.78
C GLU A 51 -2.41 -22.36 2.28
N VAL A 52 -2.39 -21.06 1.94
CA VAL A 52 -2.26 -20.59 0.55
C VAL A 52 -0.84 -20.80 0.02
N LEU A 53 0.19 -20.57 0.84
CA LEU A 53 1.60 -20.80 0.49
C LEU A 53 1.98 -22.29 0.47
N LYS A 54 1.14 -23.15 1.07
CA LYS A 54 1.45 -24.54 1.41
C LYS A 54 2.76 -24.68 2.20
N CYS A 55 2.99 -23.75 3.12
CA CYS A 55 4.16 -23.76 4.02
C CYS A 55 3.74 -24.09 5.44
N ASP A 56 4.67 -24.66 6.21
CA ASP A 56 4.48 -24.78 7.64
C ASP A 56 4.75 -23.45 8.34
N ILE A 57 4.09 -23.21 9.47
CA ILE A 57 4.27 -21.98 10.24
C ILE A 57 5.73 -21.83 10.70
N THR A 58 6.44 -22.94 10.94
CA THR A 58 7.86 -22.96 11.33
C THR A 58 8.80 -22.42 10.26
N ASP A 59 8.44 -22.56 8.97
CA ASP A 59 9.27 -22.06 7.85
C ASP A 59 9.32 -20.52 7.82
N LEU A 60 8.35 -19.86 8.47
CA LEU A 60 8.32 -18.41 8.56
C LEU A 60 9.33 -17.87 9.57
N PHE A 61 9.82 -18.70 10.49
CA PHE A 61 10.72 -18.28 11.56
C PHE A 61 12.17 -18.54 11.17
N TYR A 62 13.00 -17.51 11.25
CA TYR A 62 14.43 -17.59 10.96
C TYR A 62 15.26 -17.16 12.16
N PRO A 63 16.43 -17.79 12.39
CA PRO A 63 17.36 -17.35 13.42
C PRO A 63 17.92 -15.97 13.06
N VAL A 64 17.90 -15.06 14.03
CA VAL A 64 18.53 -13.74 13.94
C VAL A 64 19.80 -13.77 14.78
N GLU A 65 20.93 -13.56 14.13
CA GLU A 65 22.21 -13.32 14.78
C GLU A 65 22.22 -11.88 15.34
N GLU A 66 22.77 -11.67 16.54
CA GLU A 66 22.72 -10.38 17.27
C GLU A 66 23.47 -9.21 16.59
N ASN A 67 24.02 -9.40 15.39
CA ASN A 67 24.75 -8.38 14.61
C ASN A 67 23.88 -7.61 13.58
N ASP A 68 22.61 -7.98 13.39
CA ASP A 68 21.72 -7.30 12.43
C ASP A 68 20.74 -6.36 13.17
N MET A 69 21.27 -5.22 13.62
CA MET A 69 20.47 -4.07 14.03
C MET A 69 20.83 -2.89 13.12
N PRO A 70 19.92 -2.55 12.20
CA PRO A 70 19.38 -1.20 12.24
C PRO A 70 17.91 -1.25 12.66
N ASP A 71 17.66 -0.80 13.90
CA ASP A 71 16.40 -0.16 14.26
C ASP A 71 16.35 1.17 13.51
N VAL A 72 15.74 1.18 12.32
CA VAL A 72 15.42 2.42 11.61
C VAL A 72 14.12 2.22 10.84
N THR A 73 13.02 2.62 11.49
CA THR A 73 11.97 3.38 10.82
C THR A 73 12.61 4.45 9.90
N THR A 74 12.18 4.52 8.63
CA THR A 74 12.55 5.55 7.61
C THR A 74 13.93 5.38 6.96
N SER A 75 14.05 5.00 5.69
CA SER A 75 14.13 5.89 4.50
C SER A 75 14.38 4.93 3.30
N ASP A 76 13.76 5.04 2.14
CA ASP A 76 13.98 6.08 1.12
C ASP A 76 12.88 5.96 0.07
N ILE A 77 12.03 6.98 -0.07
CA ILE A 77 11.51 7.37 -1.38
C ILE A 77 11.97 8.82 -1.54
N SER A 78 13.15 8.95 -2.10
CA SER A 78 13.61 10.16 -2.77
C SER A 78 12.72 10.36 -4.01
N ASP A 79 11.59 11.05 -3.85
CA ASP A 79 10.87 11.66 -4.98
C ASP A 79 11.45 13.08 -5.16
N PRO A 80 12.10 13.38 -6.31
CA PRO A 80 12.67 14.70 -6.54
C PRO A 80 11.57 15.76 -6.72
N PRO A 81 11.80 17.01 -6.27
CA PRO A 81 10.86 18.09 -6.45
C PRO A 81 10.89 18.50 -7.93
N SER A 82 9.73 18.50 -8.55
CA SER A 82 9.53 19.16 -9.85
C SER A 82 8.31 20.05 -9.73
N GLU A 83 8.48 21.12 -8.96
CA GLU A 83 7.85 22.38 -9.33
C GLU A 83 8.60 22.94 -10.53
N PRO A 84 7.87 23.38 -11.56
CA PRO A 84 8.18 24.69 -12.09
C PRO A 84 7.03 25.65 -11.83
N GLU A 85 7.42 26.74 -11.19
CA GLU A 85 6.65 27.95 -11.01
C GLU A 85 6.15 28.55 -12.32
N ALA A 86 5.01 29.25 -12.21
CA ALA A 86 4.63 30.50 -12.87
C ALA A 86 4.55 30.59 -14.41
N HIS A 87 3.43 31.18 -14.84
CA HIS A 87 3.13 32.07 -15.99
C HIS A 87 1.76 31.62 -16.53
N GLY A 88 0.65 32.33 -16.37
CA GLY A 88 0.47 33.77 -16.45
C GLY A 88 -0.50 34.04 -17.61
N GLY A 89 -1.76 34.36 -17.28
CA GLY A 89 -2.71 35.08 -18.14
C GLY A 89 -3.41 34.32 -19.28
N LYS A 90 -4.75 34.24 -19.24
CA LYS A 90 -5.62 35.25 -19.88
C LYS A 90 -7.10 34.93 -19.60
N ILE A 91 -7.76 35.94 -19.04
CA ILE A 91 -9.20 36.14 -18.97
C ILE A 91 -9.95 35.79 -20.26
N SER A 92 -11.08 35.10 -20.12
CA SER A 92 -12.25 35.25 -20.99
C SER A 92 -13.48 34.69 -20.26
N GLU A 93 -14.32 35.62 -19.77
CA GLU A 93 -15.72 35.42 -19.40
C GLU A 93 -16.48 34.71 -20.53
N THR A 94 -17.09 33.55 -20.25
CA THR A 94 -18.56 33.36 -20.33
C THR A 94 -18.94 31.95 -19.85
N GLU A 95 -19.74 31.94 -18.78
CA GLU A 95 -20.72 30.95 -18.32
C GLU A 95 -20.40 29.43 -18.21
N LYS A 96 -20.56 28.99 -16.94
CA LYS A 96 -20.71 27.63 -16.41
C LYS A 96 -19.44 26.81 -16.21
N THR A 97 -18.70 27.19 -15.16
CA THR A 97 -17.56 26.45 -14.62
C THR A 97 -17.99 25.08 -14.06
N GLU A 98 -17.88 24.04 -14.86
CA GLU A 98 -17.78 22.67 -14.36
C GLU A 98 -16.37 22.44 -13.82
N ILE A 99 -16.21 22.51 -12.50
CA ILE A 99 -14.93 22.23 -11.85
C ILE A 99 -14.78 20.71 -11.81
N VAL A 100 -14.15 20.12 -12.83
CA VAL A 100 -13.88 18.67 -12.87
C VAL A 100 -12.73 18.37 -11.92
N THR A 101 -13.04 18.01 -10.68
CA THR A 101 -12.05 17.51 -9.72
C THR A 101 -12.05 15.99 -9.71
N THR A 102 -10.87 15.37 -9.70
CA THR A 102 -10.74 13.92 -9.58
C THR A 102 -10.51 13.55 -8.12
N THR A 103 -11.31 12.64 -7.56
CA THR A 103 -11.16 12.15 -6.18
C THR A 103 -10.99 10.63 -6.17
N PHE A 104 -10.56 10.06 -5.05
CA PHE A 104 -10.37 8.62 -4.90
C PHE A 104 -11.52 7.99 -4.12
N CYS A 105 -12.06 6.87 -4.62
CA CYS A 105 -13.16 6.16 -3.99
C CYS A 105 -12.70 5.50 -2.67
N PRO A 106 -13.36 5.75 -1.52
CA PRO A 106 -12.95 5.18 -0.23
C PRO A 106 -13.18 3.67 -0.11
N HIS A 107 -13.95 3.06 -1.03
CA HIS A 107 -14.26 1.63 -0.98
C HIS A 107 -13.25 0.77 -1.76
N CYS A 108 -12.65 1.30 -2.82
CA CYS A 108 -11.77 0.52 -3.70
C CYS A 108 -10.49 1.24 -4.14
N GLY A 109 -10.31 2.53 -3.79
CA GLY A 109 -9.15 3.33 -4.20
C GLY A 109 -9.11 3.70 -5.68
N ALA A 110 -10.15 3.38 -6.46
CA ALA A 110 -10.24 3.77 -7.86
C ALA A 110 -10.38 5.29 -8.00
N LYS A 111 -9.70 5.88 -8.99
CA LYS A 111 -9.78 7.31 -9.31
C LYS A 111 -11.10 7.59 -10.01
N VAL A 112 -11.97 8.38 -9.39
CA VAL A 112 -13.30 8.74 -9.88
C VAL A 112 -13.39 10.24 -10.16
N ARG A 113 -14.08 10.61 -11.23
CA ARG A 113 -14.34 12.02 -11.57
C ARG A 113 -15.65 12.43 -10.92
N VAL A 114 -15.62 13.47 -10.09
CA VAL A 114 -16.82 13.99 -9.44
C VAL A 114 -16.98 15.44 -9.85
N GLY A 115 -18.03 15.73 -10.62
CA GLY A 115 -18.42 17.09 -10.95
C GLY A 115 -19.39 17.62 -9.89
N VAL A 116 -19.16 18.84 -9.40
CA VAL A 116 -20.12 19.56 -8.57
C VAL A 116 -20.74 20.66 -9.42
N VAL A 117 -22.06 20.64 -9.58
CA VAL A 117 -22.82 21.72 -10.22
C VAL A 117 -23.29 22.66 -9.12
N LEU A 118 -22.74 23.87 -9.08
CA LEU A 118 -23.25 24.94 -8.21
C LEU A 118 -24.61 25.39 -8.74
N LEU A 119 -25.66 25.16 -7.96
CA LEU A 119 -26.99 25.71 -8.20
C LEU A 119 -27.10 27.05 -7.43
N PRO A 120 -27.53 28.14 -8.07
CA PRO A 120 -27.79 29.39 -7.36
C PRO A 120 -28.98 29.21 -6.40
N GLU A 121 -28.85 29.73 -5.18
CA GLU A 121 -29.94 29.81 -4.21
C GLU A 121 -31.08 30.68 -4.77
N GLN A 122 -32.33 30.20 -4.66
CA GLN A 122 -33.54 30.96 -5.01
C GLN A 122 -33.99 31.85 -3.86
#